data_AF-A0A535EAY4-F1
#
_entry.id   AF-A0A535EAY4-F1
#
_cell.length_a   1.000
_cell.length_b   1.000
_cell.length_c   1.000
_cell.angle_alpha   90.00
_cell.angle_beta   90.00
_cell.angle_gamma   90.00
#
_symmetry.space_group_name_H-M   'P 1'
#
loop_
_entity.id
_entity.type
_entity.pdbx_description
1 polymer ?
#
loop_
_entity_poly.entity_id
_entity_poly.type
_entity_poly.pdbx_seq_one_letter_code
_entity_poly.pdbx_strand_id
1 'polypeptide(L)'
;MLDRVRSSAEWRFLGVLPRAAPGLAAAWWAIIAARGLLPAGFAVAMGATVGAVQAGRSLTLPLAATAVTFVGMSALGPVHQ
;
A
#
# COMPACT_ATOMS: atom_id res chain seq x y z
N MET A 1 28.78 15.45 5.01
CA MET A 1 27.34 15.54 5.35
C MET A 1 26.63 14.19 5.27
N LEU A 2 26.88 13.38 4.25
CA LEU A 2 26.32 12.02 4.11
C LEU A 2 26.70 11.07 5.27
N ASP A 3 27.92 11.19 5.84
CA ASP A 3 28.34 10.37 6.98
C ASP A 3 27.57 10.65 8.29
N ARG A 4 27.04 11.86 8.44
CA ARG A 4 26.28 12.26 9.65
C ARG A 4 24.86 11.67 9.64
N VAL A 5 24.28 11.49 8.45
CA VAL A 5 23.01 10.78 8.28
C VAL A 5 23.19 9.28 8.56
N ARG A 6 24.31 8.71 8.10
CA ARG A 6 24.64 7.28 8.27
C ARG A 6 25.00 6.88 9.71
N SER A 7 25.46 7.82 10.53
CA SER A 7 25.72 7.61 11.96
C SER A 7 24.52 7.93 12.86
N SER A 8 23.40 8.39 12.31
CA SER A 8 22.19 8.65 13.09
C SER A 8 21.63 7.33 13.60
N ALA A 9 21.20 7.30 14.87
CA ALA A 9 20.69 6.10 15.54
C ALA A 9 19.55 5.42 14.76
N GLU A 10 18.84 6.18 13.93
CA GLU A 10 17.76 5.74 13.05
C GLU A 10 18.24 4.71 12.01
N TRP A 11 19.39 4.94 11.37
CA TRP A 11 19.96 3.98 10.39
C TRP A 11 20.47 2.71 11.06
N ARG A 12 20.98 2.82 12.29
CA ARG A 12 21.39 1.66 13.09
C ARG A 12 20.17 0.86 13.57
N PHE A 13 19.07 1.53 13.90
CA PHE A 13 17.79 0.89 14.25
C PHE A 13 17.17 0.17 13.03
N LEU A 14 17.14 0.83 11.87
CA LEU A 14 16.76 0.25 10.57
C LEU A 14 17.64 -0.96 10.19
N GLY A 15 18.92 -0.97 10.57
CA GLY A 15 19.84 -2.08 10.30
C GLY A 15 19.78 -3.25 11.30
N VAL A 16 19.29 -3.03 12.53
CA VAL A 16 19.20 -4.07 13.57
C VAL A 16 17.84 -4.79 13.53
N LEU A 17 16.76 -4.11 13.14
CA LEU A 17 15.41 -4.67 13.03
C LEU A 17 15.28 -5.89 12.08
N PRO A 18 15.85 -5.90 10.86
CA PRO A 18 15.81 -7.09 9.99
C PRO A 18 16.67 -8.25 10.50
N ARG A 19 17.60 -8.00 11.44
CA ARG A 19 18.53 -9.00 11.97
C ARG A 19 17.93 -9.81 13.14
N ALA A 20 16.88 -9.29 13.78
CA ALA A 20 16.15 -9.96 14.85
C ALA A 20 14.80 -10.55 14.37
N ALA A 21 14.12 -9.90 13.42
CA ALA A 21 12.83 -10.37 12.89
C ALA A 21 12.67 -10.01 11.39
N PRO A 22 13.37 -10.71 10.48
CA PRO A 22 13.37 -10.40 9.05
C PRO A 22 11.97 -10.44 8.42
N GLY A 23 11.11 -11.38 8.85
CA GLY A 23 9.73 -11.47 8.39
C GLY A 23 8.88 -10.27 8.80
N LEU A 24 9.14 -9.69 9.97
CA LEU A 24 8.38 -8.57 10.51
C LEU A 24 8.79 -7.25 9.85
N ALA A 25 10.09 -7.09 9.55
CA ALA A 25 10.57 -5.99 8.72
C ALA A 25 10.01 -6.05 7.28
N ALA A 26 9.96 -7.24 6.67
CA ALA A 26 9.37 -7.41 5.34
C ALA A 26 7.86 -7.11 5.34
N ALA A 27 7.12 -7.63 6.33
CA ALA A 27 5.70 -7.34 6.50
C ALA A 27 5.44 -5.84 6.68
N TRP A 28 6.27 -5.16 7.45
CA TRP A 28 6.19 -3.71 7.66
C TRP A 28 6.35 -2.92 6.36
N TRP A 29 7.40 -3.22 5.57
CA TRP A 29 7.59 -2.58 4.27
C TRP A 29 6.47 -2.91 3.28
N ALA A 30 5.98 -4.15 3.28
CA ALA A 30 4.85 -4.55 2.45
C ALA A 30 3.57 -3.77 2.80
N ILE A 31 3.30 -3.55 4.10
CA ILE A 31 2.17 -2.73 4.56
C ILE A 31 2.31 -1.28 4.10
N ILE A 32 3.50 -0.68 4.18
CA ILE A 32 3.76 0.68 3.69
C ILE A 32 3.52 0.76 2.17
N ALA A 33 4.07 -0.19 1.41
CA ALA A 33 3.91 -0.23 -0.03
C ALA A 33 2.44 -0.42 -0.43
N ALA A 34 1.73 -1.34 0.24
CA ALA A 34 0.30 -1.56 0.04
C ALA A 34 -0.52 -0.30 0.34
N ARG A 35 -0.23 0.40 1.45
CA ARG A 35 -0.89 1.66 1.81
C ARG A 35 -0.69 2.76 0.76
N GLY A 36 0.46 2.83 0.12
CA GLY A 36 0.71 3.78 -0.96
C GLY A 36 0.04 3.39 -2.28
N LEU A 37 0.02 2.10 -2.60
CA LEU A 37 -0.46 1.61 -3.89
C LEU A 37 -2.00 1.48 -3.95
N LEU A 38 -2.65 1.15 -2.84
CA LEU A 38 -4.10 0.95 -2.79
C LEU A 38 -4.92 2.20 -3.16
N PRO A 39 -4.63 3.41 -2.65
CA PRO A 39 -5.36 4.62 -3.03
C PRO A 39 -5.22 4.94 -4.52
N ALA A 40 -4.01 4.77 -5.07
CA ALA A 40 -3.75 4.96 -6.50
C ALA A 40 -4.51 3.94 -7.34
N GLY A 41 -4.49 2.66 -6.93
CA GLY A 41 -5.24 1.59 -7.59
C GLY A 41 -6.76 1.83 -7.55
N PHE A 42 -7.29 2.30 -6.43
CA PHE A 42 -8.70 2.65 -6.28
C PHE A 42 -9.10 3.79 -7.22
N ALA A 43 -8.29 4.85 -7.31
CA ALA A 43 -8.56 5.97 -8.22
C ALA A 43 -8.65 5.51 -9.69
N VAL A 44 -7.73 4.65 -10.12
CA VAL A 44 -7.74 4.07 -11.47
C VAL A 44 -8.96 3.17 -11.68
N ALA A 45 -9.27 2.29 -10.73
CA ALA A 45 -10.42 1.40 -10.80
C ALA A 45 -11.75 2.16 -10.86
N MET A 46 -11.87 3.24 -10.08
CA MET A 46 -13.02 4.14 -10.13
C MET A 46 -13.15 4.83 -11.49
N GLY A 47 -12.05 5.36 -12.04
CA GLY A 47 -12.03 5.93 -13.39
C GLY A 47 -12.46 4.91 -14.45
N ALA A 48 -11.96 3.67 -14.38
CA ALA A 48 -12.35 2.59 -15.27
C ALA A 48 -13.84 2.20 -15.11
N THR A 49 -14.35 2.19 -13.88
CA THR A 49 -15.77 1.93 -13.59
C THR A 49 -16.65 2.99 -14.20
N VAL A 50 -16.32 4.27 -14.00
CA VAL A 50 -17.03 5.41 -14.60
C VAL A 50 -16.97 5.33 -16.12
N GLY A 51 -15.82 5.00 -16.70
CA GLY A 51 -15.67 4.83 -18.15
C GLY A 51 -16.49 3.65 -18.70
N ALA A 52 -16.61 2.55 -17.96
CA ALA A 52 -17.43 1.40 -18.34
C ALA A 52 -18.93 1.71 -18.29
N VAL A 53 -19.38 2.45 -17.27
CA VAL A 53 -20.75 2.98 -17.16
C VAL A 53 -21.08 3.84 -18.37
N GLN A 54 -20.23 4.82 -18.68
CA GLN A 54 -20.46 5.75 -19.79
C GLN A 54 -20.51 5.05 -21.16
N ALA A 55 -19.74 3.97 -21.32
CA ALA A 55 -19.68 3.21 -22.56
C ALA A 55 -20.68 2.05 -22.65
N GLY A 56 -21.54 1.84 -21.64
CA GLY A 56 -22.47 0.71 -21.59
C GLY A 56 -21.78 -0.67 -21.62
N ARG A 57 -20.52 -0.75 -21.16
CA ARG A 57 -19.73 -2.00 -21.16
C ARG A 57 -19.94 -2.80 -19.88
N SER A 58 -19.43 -4.03 -19.88
CA SER A 58 -19.43 -4.87 -18.68
C SER A 58 -18.73 -4.18 -17.50
N LEU A 59 -19.44 -4.20 -16.37
CA LEU A 59 -19.06 -3.57 -15.12
C LEU A 59 -18.35 -4.52 -14.16
N THR A 60 -18.44 -5.83 -14.38
CA THR A 60 -17.97 -6.86 -13.45
C THR A 60 -16.50 -6.67 -13.08
N LEU A 61 -15.63 -6.50 -14.07
CA LEU A 61 -14.19 -6.36 -13.85
C LEU A 61 -13.82 -5.03 -13.16
N PRO A 62 -14.24 -3.85 -13.64
CA PRO A 62 -13.88 -2.59 -12.97
C PRO A 62 -14.51 -2.47 -11.57
N LEU A 63 -15.73 -2.96 -11.34
CA LEU A 63 -16.32 -2.98 -10.00
C LEU A 63 -15.60 -3.94 -9.06
N ALA A 64 -15.21 -5.14 -9.52
CA ALA A 64 -14.45 -6.06 -8.69
C ALA A 64 -13.10 -5.43 -8.27
N ALA A 65 -12.41 -4.73 -9.18
CA ALA A 65 -11.18 -4.03 -8.87
C ALA A 65 -11.38 -2.91 -7.84
N THR A 66 -12.46 -2.12 -7.99
CA THR A 66 -12.85 -1.09 -7.01
C THR A 66 -13.13 -1.71 -5.64
N ALA A 67 -13.87 -2.81 -5.58
CA ALA A 67 -14.20 -3.49 -4.34
C ALA A 67 -12.95 -4.05 -3.64
N VAL A 68 -12.05 -4.70 -4.39
CA VAL A 68 -10.79 -5.26 -3.84
C VAL A 68 -9.91 -4.15 -3.26
N THR A 69 -9.74 -3.05 -3.99
CA THR A 69 -8.92 -1.92 -3.53
C THR A 69 -9.53 -1.23 -2.32
N PHE A 70 -10.86 -1.06 -2.29
CA PHE A 70 -11.59 -0.53 -1.14
C PHE A 70 -11.43 -1.41 0.11
N VAL A 71 -11.67 -2.71 -0.02
CA VAL A 71 -11.53 -3.67 1.09
C VAL A 71 -10.09 -3.71 1.59
N GLY A 72 -9.10 -3.66 0.70
CA GLY A 72 -7.69 -3.57 1.07
C GLY A 72 -7.38 -2.32 1.92
N MET A 73 -7.92 -1.16 1.53
CA MET A 73 -7.78 0.07 2.33
C MET A 73 -8.47 -0.05 3.69
N SER A 74 -9.69 -0.61 3.74
CA SER A 74 -10.42 -0.80 5.00
C SER A 74 -9.71 -1.77 5.95
N ALA A 75 -9.13 -2.85 5.44
CA ALA A 75 -8.39 -3.82 6.25
C ALA A 75 -7.08 -3.25 6.84
N LEU A 76 -6.48 -2.25 6.19
CA LEU A 76 -5.26 -1.58 6.65
C LEU A 76 -5.51 -0.38 7.58
N GLY A 77 -6.77 0.06 7.72
CA GLY A 77 -7.16 1.10 8.67
C GLY A 77 -6.85 0.76 10.14
N PRO A 78 -7.25 -0.44 10.64
CA PRO A 78 -7.07 -0.85 12.03
C PRO A 78 -5.63 -1.04 12.49
N VAL A 79 -4.68 -1.24 11.57
CA VAL A 79 -3.27 -1.59 11.89
C VAL A 79 -2.51 -0.44 12.59
N HIS A 80 -3.14 0.72 12.80
CA HIS A 80 -2.52 1.91 13.36
C HIS A 80 -3.30 2.55 14.51
N GLN A 81 -4.31 1.86 15.04
CA GLN A 81 -5.02 2.23 16.28
C GLN A 81 -4.38 1.47 17.44
#